data_AF-A0A2T1E2X3-F1
#
_entry.id   AF-A0A2T1E2X3-F1
#
_cell.length_a   1.000
_cell.length_b   1.000
_cell.length_c   1.000
_cell.angle_alpha   90.00
_cell.angle_beta   90.00
_cell.angle_gamma   90.00
#
_symmetry.space_group_name_H-M   'P 1'
#
loop_
_entity.id
_entity.type
_entity.pdbx_description
1 polymer ?
#
loop_
_entity_poly.entity_id
_entity_poly.type
_entity_poly.pdbx_seq_one_letter_code
_entity_poly.pdbx_strand_id
1 'polypeptide(L)'
;MSSQDGTKQGGSKYQPLLDVLRQSDQLQITLTFAEIEALLGEGLPPSARSKRGWWSNRSQGALQATAWMSAGYLVEAIELDNEQVTFSKPPQVYRVQCLDDTLQWNSELIRALRLHMGLTQADMARELGVRQQTVSEWEKGVYAPTRASSKHLTLVAEKASFRYEVY
;
A
#
# COMPACT_ATOMS: atom_id res chain seq x y z
N MET A 1 17.23 7.91 43.42
CA MET A 1 18.33 6.98 43.07
C MET A 1 17.74 5.59 42.99
N SER A 2 18.22 4.79 42.02
CA SER A 2 17.75 3.45 41.61
C SER A 2 16.57 3.52 40.62
N SER A 3 16.78 3.71 39.32
CA SER A 3 17.42 2.83 38.31
C SER A 3 16.61 1.58 37.98
N GLN A 4 15.90 1.64 36.85
CA GLN A 4 15.73 0.54 35.87
C GLN A 4 15.86 1.25 34.50
N ASP A 5 17.02 1.24 33.84
CA ASP A 5 17.69 0.13 33.15
C ASP A 5 16.94 -0.33 31.88
N GLY A 6 17.53 0.04 30.73
CA GLY A 6 17.66 -0.84 29.58
C GLY A 6 16.43 -1.24 28.75
N THR A 7 16.02 -0.40 27.78
CA THR A 7 15.54 -0.92 26.48
C THR A 7 16.24 -0.19 25.34
N LYS A 8 17.54 -0.42 25.18
CA LYS A 8 18.18 -0.39 23.87
C LYS A 8 18.28 -1.83 23.40
N GLN A 9 17.61 -2.16 22.29
CA GLN A 9 17.99 -3.13 21.24
C GLN A 9 16.76 -3.85 20.64
N GLY A 10 16.54 -3.65 19.33
CA GLY A 10 15.63 -4.48 18.52
C GLY A 10 14.65 -3.74 17.59
N GLY A 11 14.58 -2.40 17.59
CA GLY A 11 13.74 -1.68 16.63
C GLY A 11 14.27 -1.88 15.21
N SER A 12 13.40 -2.25 14.27
CA SER A 12 13.73 -2.27 12.84
C SER A 12 14.35 -0.91 12.46
N LYS A 13 15.30 -0.91 11.52
CA LYS A 13 15.89 0.31 10.93
C LYS A 13 14.86 1.43 10.67
N TYR A 14 13.62 1.04 10.34
CA TYR A 14 12.51 1.92 9.99
C TYR A 14 11.55 2.24 11.15
N GLN A 15 11.93 1.97 12.40
CA GLN A 15 11.12 2.25 13.59
C GLN A 15 10.75 3.74 13.73
N PRO A 16 11.64 4.72 13.51
CA PRO A 16 11.26 6.14 13.59
C PRO A 16 10.16 6.52 12.59
N LEU A 17 10.23 5.96 11.37
CA LEU A 17 9.22 6.17 10.34
C LEU A 17 7.87 5.55 10.74
N LEU A 18 7.89 4.34 11.31
CA LEU A 18 6.68 3.71 11.86
C LEU A 18 6.01 4.61 12.91
N ASP A 19 6.80 5.15 13.84
CA ASP A 19 6.28 5.93 14.96
C ASP A 19 5.66 7.25 14.48
N VAL A 20 6.30 7.94 13.53
CA VAL A 20 5.76 9.18 12.91
C VAL A 20 4.46 8.90 12.18
N LEU A 21 4.40 7.84 11.37
CA LEU A 21 3.18 7.49 10.65
C LEU A 21 2.05 7.13 11.62
N ARG A 22 2.33 6.37 12.68
CA ARG A 22 1.34 6.01 13.71
C ARG A 22 0.83 7.22 14.49
N GLN A 23 1.71 8.15 14.84
CA GLN A 23 1.34 9.36 15.56
C GLN A 23 0.57 10.36 14.68
N SER A 24 0.71 10.25 13.37
CA SER A 24 -0.08 11.05 12.46
C SER A 24 -1.50 10.48 12.34
N ASP A 25 -2.47 11.31 12.66
CA ASP A 25 -3.90 11.05 12.46
C ASP A 25 -4.37 11.39 11.05
N GLN A 26 -3.46 11.79 10.16
CA GLN A 26 -3.80 12.13 8.79
C GLN A 26 -4.14 10.87 7.98
N LEU A 27 -5.13 10.99 7.09
CA LEU A 27 -5.46 9.92 6.14
C LEU A 27 -4.42 9.81 5.02
N GLN A 28 -3.65 10.86 4.78
CA GLN A 28 -2.60 10.93 3.77
C GLN A 28 -1.45 11.80 4.29
N ILE A 29 -0.21 11.35 4.08
CA ILE A 29 1.02 12.04 4.47
C ILE A 29 2.01 11.92 3.31
N THR A 30 2.51 13.04 2.83
CA THR A 30 3.61 13.07 1.87
C THR A 30 4.89 13.41 2.62
N LEU A 31 5.93 12.59 2.45
CA LEU A 31 7.25 12.81 3.00
C LEU A 31 8.28 12.83 1.86
N THR A 32 9.23 13.74 1.95
CA THR A 32 10.43 13.75 1.10
C THR A 32 11.43 12.70 1.57
N PHE A 33 12.31 12.27 0.67
CA PHE A 33 13.40 11.36 1.00
C PHE A 33 14.32 11.99 2.05
N ALA A 34 14.56 13.28 1.99
CA ALA A 34 15.34 14.02 2.98
C ALA A 34 14.69 14.01 4.38
N GLU A 35 13.37 14.19 4.49
CA GLU A 35 12.65 14.08 5.77
C GLU A 35 12.75 12.65 6.32
N ILE A 36 12.58 11.64 5.47
CA ILE A 36 12.72 10.24 5.88
C ILE A 36 14.15 9.97 6.35
N GLU A 37 15.17 10.44 5.64
CA GLU A 37 16.58 10.32 6.04
C GLU A 37 16.87 11.01 7.38
N ALA A 38 16.30 12.19 7.60
CA ALA A 38 16.40 12.91 8.86
C ALA A 38 15.74 12.13 10.02
N LEU A 39 14.61 11.46 9.77
CA LEU A 39 13.95 10.61 10.75
C LEU A 39 14.74 9.34 11.06
N LEU A 40 15.35 8.72 10.04
CA LEU A 40 16.16 7.51 10.19
C LEU A 40 17.56 7.81 10.78
N GLY A 41 18.04 9.05 10.66
CA GLY A 41 19.40 9.45 11.05
C GLY A 41 20.47 8.93 10.10
N GLU A 42 20.09 8.39 8.94
CA GLU A 42 20.98 7.85 7.91
C GLU A 42 20.39 8.01 6.51
N GLY A 43 21.25 8.03 5.50
CA GLY A 43 20.84 8.14 4.11
C GLY A 43 20.05 6.92 3.64
N LEU A 44 19.01 7.17 2.83
CA LEU A 44 18.28 6.11 2.15
C LEU A 44 19.23 5.43 1.16
N PRO A 45 19.16 4.09 1.02
CA PRO A 45 20.02 3.40 0.09
C PRO A 45 19.75 3.89 -1.35
N PRO A 46 20.74 3.87 -2.26
CA PRO A 46 20.55 4.28 -3.65
C PRO A 46 19.41 3.56 -4.37
N SER A 47 19.06 2.35 -3.91
CA SER A 47 17.92 1.58 -4.40
C SER A 47 16.56 2.23 -4.10
N ALA A 48 16.41 3.01 -3.03
CA ALA A 48 15.19 3.76 -2.74
C ALA A 48 14.97 4.89 -3.77
N ARG A 49 16.05 5.48 -4.28
CA ARG A 49 16.02 6.57 -5.28
C ARG A 49 15.90 6.06 -6.72
N SER A 50 16.40 4.86 -7.00
CA SER A 50 16.43 4.29 -8.36
C SER A 50 15.33 3.26 -8.64
N LYS A 51 14.77 2.60 -7.61
CA LYS A 51 13.81 1.50 -7.79
C LYS A 51 12.50 1.81 -7.07
N ARG A 52 11.43 2.13 -7.83
CA ARG A 52 10.07 2.28 -7.26
C ARG A 52 9.62 1.05 -6.47
N GLY A 53 10.05 -0.14 -6.90
CA GLY A 53 9.78 -1.39 -6.18
C GLY A 53 10.37 -1.44 -4.77
N TRP A 54 11.32 -0.59 -4.41
CA TRP A 54 11.83 -0.50 -3.04
C TRP A 54 10.74 -0.03 -2.06
N TRP A 55 9.86 0.86 -2.51
CA TRP A 55 8.71 1.42 -1.79
C TRP A 55 7.42 0.60 -1.94
N SER A 56 7.50 -0.66 -2.38
CA SER A 56 6.31 -1.50 -2.56
C SER A 56 5.70 -1.92 -1.22
N ASN A 57 4.39 -2.08 -1.17
CA ASN A 57 3.66 -2.60 -0.01
C ASN A 57 3.73 -4.14 0.08
N ARG A 58 4.94 -4.70 0.18
CA ARG A 58 5.16 -6.16 0.33
C ARG A 58 5.73 -6.46 1.71
N SER A 59 5.21 -7.46 2.41
CA SER A 59 5.74 -7.87 3.73
C SER A 59 6.93 -8.83 3.63
N GLN A 60 6.97 -9.67 2.59
CA GLN A 60 8.01 -10.69 2.42
C GLN A 60 9.31 -10.06 1.88
N GLY A 61 10.38 -10.17 2.67
CA GLY A 61 11.73 -9.73 2.28
C GLY A 61 11.95 -8.22 2.18
N ALA A 62 11.07 -7.40 2.78
CA ALA A 62 11.16 -5.93 2.75
C ALA A 62 10.93 -5.31 4.13
N LEU A 63 12.00 -5.17 4.92
CA LEU A 63 11.95 -4.57 6.27
C LEU A 63 11.52 -3.10 6.27
N GLN A 64 11.70 -2.39 5.16
CA GLN A 64 11.19 -1.02 5.00
C GLN A 64 9.66 -1.00 4.92
N ALA A 65 9.08 -1.94 4.19
CA ALA A 65 7.65 -1.95 3.93
C ALA A 65 6.83 -2.38 5.15
N THR A 66 7.42 -3.18 6.03
CA THR A 66 6.80 -3.53 7.30
C THR A 66 6.58 -2.31 8.18
N ALA A 67 7.38 -1.23 8.07
CA ALA A 67 7.16 -0.02 8.87
C ALA A 67 5.83 0.66 8.51
N TRP A 68 5.63 1.16 7.28
CA TRP A 68 4.38 1.85 6.97
C TRP A 68 3.15 0.93 7.03
N MET A 69 3.28 -0.34 6.61
CA MET A 69 2.15 -1.29 6.70
C MET A 69 1.76 -1.59 8.16
N SER A 70 2.72 -1.70 9.08
CA SER A 70 2.42 -1.88 10.51
C SER A 70 1.91 -0.61 11.18
N ALA A 71 2.10 0.56 10.55
CA ALA A 71 1.43 1.81 10.93
C ALA A 71 0.00 1.91 10.37
N GLY A 72 -0.44 0.97 9.53
CA GLY A 72 -1.73 1.03 8.84
C GLY A 72 -1.72 1.95 7.62
N TYR A 73 -0.54 2.32 7.12
CA TYR A 73 -0.36 3.10 5.90
C TYR A 73 0.10 2.22 4.75
N LEU A 74 -0.27 2.63 3.54
CA LEU A 74 0.20 2.06 2.29
C LEU A 74 0.86 3.15 1.46
N VAL A 75 1.89 2.79 0.69
CA VAL A 75 2.45 3.70 -0.31
C VAL A 75 1.46 3.85 -1.46
N GLU A 76 0.98 5.08 -1.64
CA GLU A 76 0.02 5.48 -2.66
C GLU A 76 0.69 6.11 -3.88
N ALA A 77 1.73 6.90 -3.69
CA ALA A 77 2.44 7.50 -4.82
C ALA A 77 3.92 7.64 -4.49
N ILE A 78 4.75 7.51 -5.53
CA ILE A 78 6.19 7.72 -5.44
C ILE A 78 6.57 8.61 -6.62
N GLU A 79 7.10 9.78 -6.30
CA GLU A 79 7.58 10.80 -7.21
C GLU A 79 9.11 10.80 -7.10
N LEU A 80 9.81 10.09 -8.00
CA LEU A 80 11.27 9.98 -7.92
C LEU A 80 11.96 11.30 -8.28
N ASP A 81 11.39 12.09 -9.19
CA ASP A 81 11.98 13.36 -9.64
C ASP A 81 11.98 14.42 -8.53
N ASN A 82 10.91 14.41 -7.72
CA ASN A 82 10.77 15.29 -6.56
C ASN A 82 11.19 14.62 -5.24
N GLU A 83 11.69 13.38 -5.32
CA GLU A 83 12.11 12.56 -4.19
C GLU A 83 11.08 12.50 -3.06
N GLN A 84 9.83 12.24 -3.42
CA GLN A 84 8.70 12.22 -2.50
C GLN A 84 7.95 10.90 -2.55
N VAL A 85 7.42 10.51 -1.39
CA VAL A 85 6.54 9.36 -1.23
C VAL A 85 5.30 9.78 -0.46
N THR A 86 4.15 9.37 -0.97
CA THR A 86 2.86 9.61 -0.33
C THR A 86 2.36 8.31 0.27
N PHE A 87 2.13 8.35 1.58
CA PHE A 87 1.52 7.29 2.37
C PHE A 87 0.06 7.64 2.63
N SER A 88 -0.84 6.68 2.50
CA SER A 88 -2.25 6.87 2.89
C SER A 88 -2.78 5.71 3.72
N LYS A 89 -3.70 6.03 4.64
CA LYS A 89 -4.50 5.05 5.35
C LYS A 89 -5.62 4.61 4.41
N PRO A 90 -5.72 3.31 4.07
CA PRO A 90 -6.87 2.82 3.34
C PRO A 90 -8.14 3.11 4.15
N PRO A 91 -9.25 3.55 3.52
CA PRO A 91 -10.52 3.65 4.22
C PRO A 91 -10.90 2.28 4.81
N GLN A 92 -11.45 2.29 6.03
CA GLN A 92 -11.78 1.05 6.75
C GLN A 92 -12.90 0.25 6.07
N VAL A 93 -13.73 0.94 5.27
CA VAL A 93 -14.79 0.36 4.46
C VAL A 93 -14.80 1.06 3.12
N TYR A 94 -14.60 0.28 2.05
CA TYR A 94 -14.69 0.80 0.69
C TYR A 94 -16.11 0.74 0.18
N ARG A 95 -16.53 1.71 -0.64
CA ARG A 95 -17.86 1.72 -1.24
C ARG A 95 -17.82 1.26 -2.68
N VAL A 96 -18.64 0.27 -3.03
CA VAL A 96 -18.75 -0.26 -4.39
C VAL A 96 -20.16 -0.08 -4.91
N GLN A 97 -20.28 0.45 -6.13
CA GLN A 97 -21.58 0.56 -6.80
C GLN A 97 -21.98 -0.79 -7.36
N CYS A 98 -23.27 -1.13 -7.31
CA CYS A 98 -23.82 -2.25 -8.06
C CYS A 98 -24.59 -1.73 -9.28
N LEU A 99 -24.16 -2.11 -10.49
CA LEU A 99 -24.86 -1.78 -11.73
C LEU A 99 -25.17 -3.07 -12.49
N ASP A 100 -26.44 -3.28 -12.84
CA ASP A 100 -26.94 -4.48 -13.54
C ASP A 100 -26.48 -5.80 -12.89
N ASP A 101 -26.66 -5.94 -11.58
CA ASP A 101 -26.22 -7.08 -10.76
C ASP A 101 -24.69 -7.33 -10.80
N THR A 102 -23.90 -6.31 -11.13
CA THR A 102 -22.45 -6.39 -11.21
C THR A 102 -21.78 -5.29 -10.40
N LEU A 103 -20.94 -5.69 -9.44
CA LEU A 103 -20.12 -4.77 -8.67
C LEU A 103 -19.12 -4.04 -9.58
N GLN A 104 -19.13 -2.71 -9.48
CA GLN A 104 -18.28 -1.82 -10.27
C GLN A 104 -16.94 -1.62 -9.56
N TRP A 105 -15.97 -2.45 -9.93
CA TRP A 105 -14.59 -2.35 -9.46
C TRP A 105 -13.86 -1.22 -10.19
N ASN A 106 -13.78 -0.05 -9.56
CA ASN A 106 -13.02 1.09 -10.08
C ASN A 106 -11.51 0.92 -9.77
N SER A 107 -10.70 1.87 -10.26
CA SER A 107 -9.25 1.90 -10.07
C SER A 107 -8.83 1.83 -8.60
N GLU A 108 -9.49 2.60 -7.74
CA GLU A 108 -9.22 2.67 -6.30
C GLU A 108 -9.51 1.33 -5.61
N LEU A 109 -10.67 0.72 -5.88
CA LEU A 109 -11.09 -0.55 -5.29
C LEU A 109 -10.16 -1.70 -5.68
N ILE A 110 -9.77 -1.77 -6.95
CA ILE A 110 -8.85 -2.80 -7.44
C ILE A 110 -7.48 -2.65 -6.79
N ARG A 111 -7.00 -1.41 -6.72
CA ARG A 111 -5.73 -1.10 -6.06
C ARG A 111 -5.80 -1.44 -4.57
N ALA A 112 -6.87 -1.06 -3.89
CA ALA A 112 -7.10 -1.33 -2.48
C ALA A 112 -7.12 -2.83 -2.17
N LEU A 113 -7.86 -3.61 -2.95
CA LEU A 113 -7.90 -5.07 -2.83
C LEU A 113 -6.50 -5.67 -2.99
N ARG A 114 -5.77 -5.26 -4.03
CA ARG A 114 -4.40 -5.74 -4.27
C ARG A 114 -3.48 -5.43 -3.09
N LEU A 115 -3.56 -4.21 -2.55
CA LEU A 115 -2.71 -3.78 -1.45
C LEU A 115 -3.09 -4.45 -0.12
N HIS A 116 -4.38 -4.68 0.12
CA HIS A 116 -4.88 -5.44 1.28
C HIS A 116 -4.32 -6.86 1.30
N MET A 117 -4.17 -7.48 0.13
CA MET A 117 -3.55 -8.79 -0.02
C MET A 117 -2.01 -8.75 -0.05
N GLY A 118 -1.39 -7.56 0.00
CA GLY A 118 0.07 -7.38 -0.09
C GLY A 118 0.67 -7.79 -1.45
N LEU A 119 -0.12 -7.78 -2.52
CA LEU A 119 0.25 -8.28 -3.84
C LEU A 119 0.87 -7.20 -4.73
N THR A 120 1.81 -7.61 -5.59
CA THR A 120 2.25 -6.76 -6.72
C THR A 120 1.19 -6.78 -7.83
N GLN A 121 1.26 -5.83 -8.78
CA GLN A 121 0.36 -5.85 -9.94
C GLN A 121 0.49 -7.16 -10.75
N ALA A 122 1.70 -7.73 -10.80
CA ALA A 122 1.93 -9.02 -11.46
C ALA A 122 1.30 -10.19 -10.70
N ASP A 123 1.35 -10.17 -9.36
CA ASP A 123 0.74 -11.22 -8.55
C ASP A 123 -0.79 -11.14 -8.57
N MET A 124 -1.36 -9.92 -8.52
CA MET A 124 -2.79 -9.71 -8.71
C MET A 124 -3.25 -10.19 -10.09
N ALA A 125 -2.48 -9.89 -11.13
CA ALA A 125 -2.80 -10.36 -12.49
C ALA A 125 -2.76 -11.89 -12.59
N ARG A 126 -1.81 -12.53 -11.90
CA ARG A 126 -1.73 -14.00 -11.81
C ARG A 126 -2.91 -14.59 -11.06
N GLU A 127 -3.32 -14.00 -9.93
CA GLU A 127 -4.51 -14.43 -9.18
C GLU A 127 -5.78 -14.31 -10.03
N LEU A 128 -5.90 -13.25 -10.85
CA LEU A 128 -7.06 -13.01 -11.69
C LEU A 128 -7.02 -13.72 -13.06
N GLY A 129 -5.89 -14.33 -13.43
CA GLY A 129 -5.69 -14.96 -14.75
C GLY A 129 -5.62 -13.98 -15.92
N VAL A 130 -5.15 -12.74 -15.69
CA VAL A 130 -5.01 -11.67 -16.71
C VAL A 130 -3.56 -11.25 -16.88
N ARG A 131 -3.28 -10.37 -17.85
CA ARG A 131 -1.94 -9.78 -18.04
C ARG A 131 -1.70 -8.66 -17.01
N GLN A 132 -0.46 -8.48 -16.55
CA GLN A 132 -0.12 -7.39 -15.62
C GLN A 132 -0.50 -6.00 -16.17
N GLN A 133 -0.37 -5.81 -17.49
CA GLN A 133 -0.79 -4.57 -18.16
C GLN A 133 -2.29 -4.27 -17.96
N THR A 134 -3.14 -5.29 -17.93
CA THR A 134 -4.59 -5.13 -17.70
C THR A 134 -4.86 -4.56 -16.29
N VAL A 135 -4.19 -5.09 -15.26
CA VAL A 135 -4.31 -4.56 -13.89
C VAL A 135 -3.78 -3.13 -13.81
N SER A 136 -2.68 -2.82 -14.50
CA SER A 136 -2.12 -1.47 -14.58
C SER A 136 -3.09 -0.47 -15.21
N GLU A 137 -3.78 -0.84 -16.30
CA GLU A 137 -4.77 -0.01 -16.98
C GLU A 137 -6.03 0.20 -16.13
N TRP A 138 -6.49 -0.83 -15.43
CA TRP A 138 -7.58 -0.70 -14.46
C TRP A 138 -7.23 0.23 -13.31
N GLU A 139 -6.05 0.06 -12.69
CA GLU A 139 -5.61 0.91 -11.58
C GLU A 139 -5.34 2.36 -12.00
N LYS A 140 -5.09 2.61 -13.28
CA LYS A 140 -5.00 3.96 -13.85
C LYS A 140 -6.36 4.53 -14.28
N GLY A 141 -7.44 3.73 -14.22
CA GLY A 141 -8.77 4.14 -14.66
C GLY A 141 -8.90 4.28 -16.18
N VAL A 142 -8.03 3.64 -16.97
CA VAL A 142 -8.09 3.70 -18.44
C VAL A 142 -9.39 3.05 -18.96
N TYR A 143 -9.77 1.92 -18.36
CA TYR A 143 -11.07 1.28 -18.55
C TYR A 143 -11.43 0.43 -17.33
N ALA A 144 -12.72 0.09 -17.20
CA ALA A 144 -13.23 -0.77 -16.14
C ALA A 144 -13.11 -2.27 -16.48
N PRO A 145 -12.99 -3.16 -15.48
CA PRO A 145 -13.02 -4.60 -15.70
C PRO A 145 -14.30 -5.06 -16.39
N THR A 146 -14.18 -6.12 -17.18
CA THR A 146 -15.35 -6.78 -17.78
C THR A 146 -16.23 -7.42 -16.70
N ARG A 147 -17.49 -7.73 -17.01
CA ARG A 147 -18.40 -8.44 -16.06
C ARG A 147 -17.78 -9.72 -15.48
N ALA A 148 -17.07 -10.51 -16.29
CA ALA A 148 -16.39 -11.73 -15.82
C ALA A 148 -15.25 -11.40 -14.84
N SER A 149 -14.43 -10.40 -15.18
CA SER A 149 -13.35 -9.92 -14.31
C SER A 149 -13.88 -9.33 -13.01
N SER A 150 -14.96 -8.54 -13.04
CA SER A 150 -15.62 -7.99 -11.85
C SER A 150 -16.13 -9.08 -10.93
N LYS A 151 -16.74 -10.15 -11.47
CA LYS A 151 -17.15 -11.31 -10.67
C LYS A 151 -15.94 -12.00 -10.02
N HIS A 152 -14.84 -12.16 -10.74
CA HIS A 152 -13.62 -12.76 -10.18
C HIS A 152 -13.00 -11.88 -9.09
N LEU A 153 -12.95 -10.55 -9.30
CA LEU A 153 -12.51 -9.58 -8.29
C LEU A 153 -13.35 -9.67 -7.01
N THR A 154 -14.68 -9.78 -7.14
CA THR A 154 -15.59 -9.98 -6.01
C THR A 154 -15.25 -11.26 -5.23
N LEU A 155 -15.05 -12.39 -5.92
CA LEU A 155 -14.68 -13.66 -5.27
C LEU A 155 -13.33 -13.56 -4.53
N VAL A 156 -12.34 -12.89 -5.14
CA VAL A 156 -11.03 -12.66 -4.52
C VAL A 156 -11.15 -11.76 -3.29
N ALA A 157 -11.97 -10.71 -3.36
CA ALA A 157 -12.23 -9.82 -2.24
C ALA A 157 -12.87 -10.53 -1.05
N GLU A 158 -13.88 -11.36 -1.30
CA GLU A 158 -14.54 -12.18 -0.27
C GLU A 158 -13.55 -13.17 0.37
N LYS A 159 -12.77 -13.88 -0.45
CA LYS A 159 -11.72 -14.80 0.02
C LYS A 159 -10.66 -14.10 0.88
N ALA A 160 -10.31 -12.86 0.54
CA ALA A 160 -9.33 -12.06 1.27
C ALA A 160 -9.93 -11.32 2.49
N SER A 161 -11.22 -11.50 2.80
CA SER A 161 -11.94 -10.73 3.84
C SER A 161 -11.79 -9.20 3.65
N PHE A 162 -11.74 -8.74 2.40
CA PHE A 162 -11.67 -7.33 2.07
C PHE A 162 -13.01 -6.65 2.36
N ARG A 163 -13.00 -5.58 3.16
CA ARG A 163 -14.22 -4.91 3.62
C ARG A 163 -14.70 -3.87 2.62
N TYR A 164 -15.89 -4.11 2.06
CA TYR A 164 -16.59 -3.16 1.21
C TYR A 164 -18.10 -3.17 1.48
N GLU A 165 -18.76 -2.06 1.18
CA GLU A 165 -20.20 -1.85 1.27
C GLU A 165 -20.77 -1.54 -0.11
N VAL A 166 -21.88 -2.19 -0.44
CA VAL A 166 -22.64 -1.94 -1.66
C VAL A 166 -23.60 -0.79 -1.42
N TYR A 167 -23.68 0.17 -2.34
CA TYR A 167 -24.60 1.30 -2.29
C TYR A 167 -25.26 1.58 -3.63
#